data_AF-A0A3D5UZQ1-F1
#
_entry.id   AF-A0A3D5UZQ1-F1
#
_cell.length_a   1.000
_cell.length_b   1.000
_cell.length_c   1.000
_cell.angle_alpha   90.00
_cell.angle_beta   90.00
_cell.angle_gamma   90.00
#
_symmetry.space_group_name_H-M   'P 1'
#
loop_
_entity.id
_entity.type
_entity.pdbx_description
1 polymer ?
#
loop_
_entity_poly.entity_id
_entity_poly.type
_entity_poly.pdbx_seq_one_letter_code
_entity_poly.pdbx_strand_id
1 'polypeptide(L)'
;MAFEAESDSERTGRDWHALEAGDVLAALGTPRGGLTADEAERRLEQYGPNRLPKTKRANAITRFLLQFNNLRIYVLIGAGVLAAAIGHV
;
A
#
# COMPACT_ATOMS: atom_id res chain seq x y z
N MET A 1 20.83 -18.93 -18.30
CA MET A 1 19.80 -18.63 -17.28
C MET A 1 20.30 -17.40 -16.53
N ALA A 2 20.16 -16.23 -17.15
CA ALA A 2 20.57 -14.96 -16.58
C ALA A 2 19.40 -14.47 -15.74
N PHE A 3 19.63 -14.24 -14.46
CA PHE A 3 18.69 -13.54 -13.60
C PHE A 3 18.74 -12.08 -14.03
N GLU A 4 17.88 -11.72 -14.99
CA GLU A 4 17.60 -10.32 -15.33
C GLU A 4 16.98 -9.71 -14.08
N ALA A 5 17.81 -9.05 -13.28
CA ALA A 5 17.34 -8.12 -12.28
C ALA A 5 16.61 -7.02 -13.05
N GLU A 6 15.28 -7.11 -13.09
CA GLU A 6 14.41 -6.00 -13.44
C GLU A 6 14.82 -4.84 -12.52
N SER A 7 15.65 -3.95 -13.05
CA SER A 7 15.96 -2.68 -12.43
C SER A 7 14.67 -1.91 -12.42
N ASP A 8 14.03 -1.87 -11.25
CA ASP A 8 12.86 -1.08 -10.88
C ASP A 8 13.20 0.41 -11.04
N SER A 9 13.35 0.84 -12.29
CA SER A 9 13.84 2.15 -12.73
C SER A 9 12.69 3.00 -13.24
N GLU A 10 11.66 3.13 -12.40
CA GLU A 10 10.71 4.24 -12.46
C GLU A 10 10.57 4.92 -11.09
N ARG A 11 11.67 5.04 -10.34
CA ARG A 11 11.74 5.96 -9.19
C ARG A 11 11.95 7.38 -9.71
N THR A 12 10.88 8.03 -10.13
CA THR A 12 10.87 9.48 -10.41
C THR A 12 11.16 10.24 -9.10
N GLY A 13 12.42 10.52 -8.79
CA GLY A 13 12.75 11.28 -7.59
C GLY A 13 14.21 11.18 -7.21
N ARG A 14 14.92 12.30 -7.37
CA ARG A 14 16.24 12.64 -6.80
C ARG A 14 16.63 11.77 -5.59
N ASP A 15 17.83 11.20 -5.63
CA ASP A 15 18.41 10.41 -4.53
C ASP A 15 18.78 11.29 -3.32
N TRP A 16 17.79 11.67 -2.53
CA TRP A 16 17.95 12.53 -1.36
C TRP A 16 19.03 12.07 -0.37
N HIS A 17 19.26 10.76 -0.30
CA HIS A 17 20.24 10.14 0.59
C HIS A 17 21.70 10.30 0.11
N ALA A 18 21.91 10.63 -1.15
CA ALA A 18 23.23 10.81 -1.76
C ALA A 18 23.65 12.29 -1.87
N LEU A 19 22.76 13.22 -1.51
CA LEU A 19 23.01 14.66 -1.57
C LEU A 19 23.67 15.19 -0.30
N GLU A 20 24.44 16.27 -0.45
CA GLU A 20 24.98 16.99 0.69
C GLU A 20 23.85 17.65 1.49
N ALA A 21 24.02 17.75 2.81
CA ALA A 21 23.01 18.34 3.69
C ALA A 21 22.65 19.79 3.30
N GLY A 22 23.62 20.58 2.83
CA GLY A 22 23.37 21.94 2.32
C GLY A 22 22.41 21.96 1.13
N ASP A 23 22.63 21.07 0.16
CA ASP A 23 21.80 20.98 -1.06
C ASP A 23 20.38 20.51 -0.74
N VAL A 24 20.24 19.57 0.20
CA VAL A 24 18.93 19.09 0.67
C VAL A 24 18.16 20.23 1.37
N LEU A 25 18.82 20.99 2.24
CA LEU A 25 18.21 22.12 2.93
C LEU A 25 17.79 23.23 1.98
N ALA A 26 18.61 23.55 0.97
CA ALA A 26 18.27 24.51 -0.07
C ALA A 26 17.08 24.03 -0.91
N ALA A 27 17.08 22.77 -1.33
CA ALA A 27 16.00 22.18 -2.11
C ALA A 27 14.67 22.09 -1.35
N LEU A 28 14.70 21.90 -0.04
CA LEU A 28 13.51 21.86 0.84
C LEU A 28 13.14 23.24 1.42
N GLY A 29 13.91 24.28 1.11
CA GLY A 29 13.74 25.63 1.66
C GLY A 29 13.73 25.63 3.18
N THR A 30 14.60 24.85 3.82
CA THR A 30 14.64 24.65 5.27
C THR A 30 15.93 25.22 5.87
N PRO A 31 15.86 26.02 6.95
CA PRO A 31 17.07 26.50 7.63
C PRO A 31 17.79 25.37 8.38
N ARG A 32 19.10 25.50 8.57
CA ARG A 32 19.89 24.56 9.42
C ARG A 32 19.37 24.49 10.87
N GLY A 33 18.75 25.57 11.37
CA GLY A 33 18.16 25.64 12.70
C GLY A 33 16.75 25.02 12.82
N GLY A 34 16.21 24.46 11.73
CA GLY A 34 14.85 23.93 11.70
C GLY A 34 13.81 24.95 11.21
N LEU A 35 12.56 24.52 11.15
CA LEU A 35 11.42 25.35 10.72
C LEU A 35 10.88 26.19 11.88
N THR A 36 10.33 27.36 11.57
CA THR A 36 9.53 28.13 12.52
C THR A 36 8.16 27.46 12.72
N ALA A 37 7.46 27.80 13.81
CA ALA A 37 6.12 27.27 14.08
C ALA A 37 5.15 27.59 12.93
N ASP A 38 5.14 28.85 12.47
CA ASP A 38 4.27 29.29 11.36
C ASP A 38 4.54 28.54 10.06
N GLU A 39 5.82 28.28 9.73
CA GLU A 39 6.18 27.55 8.51
C GLU A 39 5.85 26.06 8.64
N ALA A 40 6.01 25.48 9.83
CA ALA A 40 5.60 24.11 10.09
C ALA A 40 4.09 23.94 9.95
N GLU A 41 3.29 24.90 10.42
CA GLU A 41 1.83 24.89 10.29
C GLU A 41 1.40 25.04 8.82
N ARG A 42 1.98 26.00 8.09
CA ARG A 42 1.74 26.14 6.64
C ARG A 42 2.04 24.86 5.86
N ARG A 43 3.15 24.20 6.16
CA ARG A 43 3.50 22.92 5.53
C ARG A 43 2.55 21.80 5.93
N LEU A 44 2.09 21.78 7.18
CA LEU A 44 1.11 20.79 7.64
C LEU A 44 -0.22 20.94 6.91
N GLU A 45 -0.68 22.16 6.65
CA GLU A 45 -1.87 22.43 5.84
C GLU A 45 -1.67 22.02 4.38
N GLN A 46 -0.50 22.29 3.81
CA GLN A 46 -0.19 22.00 2.41
C GLN A 46 -0.03 20.50 2.12
N TYR A 47 0.75 19.79 2.94
CA TYR A 47 1.09 18.37 2.72
C TYR A 47 0.18 17.41 3.49
N GLY A 48 -0.58 17.93 4.45
CA GLY A 48 -1.37 17.12 5.35
C GLY A 48 -0.52 16.44 6.43
N PRO A 49 -1.19 15.73 7.36
CA PRO A 49 -0.50 15.00 8.41
C PRO A 49 0.33 13.86 7.81
N ASN A 50 1.56 13.69 8.28
CA ASN A 50 2.41 12.53 7.97
C ASN A 50 1.87 11.27 8.69
N ARG A 51 0.70 10.81 8.27
CA ARG A 51 0.00 9.65 8.81
C ARG A 51 -0.58 8.87 7.64
N LEU A 52 -0.24 7.58 7.59
CA LEU A 52 -0.82 6.69 6.60
C LEU A 52 -2.34 6.62 6.77
N PRO A 53 -3.10 6.61 5.66
CA PRO A 53 -4.54 6.48 5.72
C PRO A 53 -4.87 5.17 6.44
N LYS A 54 -5.77 5.25 7.43
CA LYS A 54 -6.26 4.06 8.11
C LYS A 54 -7.05 3.25 7.08
N THR A 55 -6.51 2.10 6.66
CA THR A 55 -7.27 1.18 5.81
C THR A 55 -8.54 0.80 6.55
N LYS A 56 -9.69 0.85 5.86
CA LYS A 56 -10.95 0.39 6.44
C LYS A 56 -10.75 -1.08 6.81
N ARG A 57 -10.74 -1.38 8.11
CA ARG A 57 -10.60 -2.77 8.56
C ARG A 57 -11.84 -3.51 8.08
N ALA A 58 -11.68 -4.40 7.09
CA ALA A 58 -12.75 -5.31 6.73
C ALA A 58 -13.20 -6.07 7.99
N ASN A 59 -14.51 -6.13 8.20
CA ASN A 59 -15.12 -6.82 9.35
C ASN A 59 -14.63 -8.27 9.43
N ALA A 60 -14.51 -8.83 10.64
CA ALA A 60 -13.98 -10.18 10.85
C ALA A 60 -14.74 -11.25 10.02
N ILE A 61 -16.06 -11.10 9.91
CA ILE A 61 -16.93 -11.97 9.09
C ILE A 61 -16.58 -11.84 7.59
N THR A 62 -16.41 -10.61 7.08
CA THR A 62 -16.05 -10.38 5.67
C THR A 62 -14.68 -10.97 5.35
N ARG A 63 -13.70 -10.87 6.27
CA ARG A 63 -12.39 -11.50 6.12
C ARG A 63 -12.48 -13.03 6.10
N PHE A 64 -13.33 -13.61 6.95
CA PHE A 64 -13.57 -15.04 6.99
C PHE A 64 -14.19 -15.53 5.67
N LEU A 65 -15.27 -14.89 5.19
CA LEU A 65 -15.93 -15.24 3.93
C LEU A 65 -15.01 -15.10 2.71
N LEU A 66 -14.14 -14.09 2.70
CA LEU A 66 -13.18 -13.89 1.61
C LEU A 66 -12.15 -15.04 1.50
N GLN A 67 -11.84 -15.75 2.59
CA GLN A 67 -10.99 -16.94 2.52
C GLN A 67 -11.66 -18.10 1.76
N PHE A 68 -12.99 -18.11 1.71
CA PHE A 68 -13.74 -19.11 0.96
C PHE A 68 -13.92 -18.76 -0.52
N ASN A 69 -13.53 -17.55 -0.93
CA ASN A 69 -13.61 -17.09 -2.32
C ASN A 69 -12.44 -17.64 -3.16
N ASN A 70 -12.36 -18.96 -3.25
CA ASN A 70 -11.33 -19.68 -4.00
C ASN A 70 -11.99 -20.68 -4.96
N LEU A 71 -11.41 -20.84 -6.15
CA LEU A 71 -11.90 -21.74 -7.21
C LEU A 71 -12.24 -23.14 -6.67
N ARG A 72 -11.42 -23.68 -5.77
CA ARG A 72 -11.62 -25.00 -5.15
C ARG A 72 -12.97 -25.13 -4.43
N ILE A 73 -13.39 -24.11 -3.70
CA ILE A 73 -14.65 -24.15 -2.95
C ILE A 73 -15.84 -24.13 -3.91
N TYR A 74 -15.76 -23.36 -5.00
CA TYR A 74 -16.77 -23.40 -6.04
C TYR A 74 -16.87 -24.76 -6.73
N VAL A 75 -15.72 -25.41 -6.99
CA VAL A 75 -15.70 -26.79 -7.53
C VAL A 75 -16.36 -27.76 -6.55
N LEU A 76 -16.07 -27.67 -5.25
CA LEU A 76 -16.68 -28.53 -4.22
C LEU A 76 -18.18 -28.29 -4.06
N ILE A 77 -18.63 -27.03 -4.08
CA ILE A 77 -20.06 -26.70 -4.03
C ILE A 77 -20.77 -27.26 -5.27
N GLY A 78 -20.20 -27.07 -6.46
CA GLY A 78 -20.78 -27.62 -7.70
C GLY A 78 -20.86 -29.15 -7.69
N ALA A 79 -19.80 -29.82 -7.24
CA ALA A 79 -19.78 -31.27 -7.09
C ALA A 79 -20.82 -31.76 -6.07
N GLY A 80 -20.95 -31.06 -4.93
CA GLY A 80 -21.96 -31.36 -3.91
C GLY A 80 -23.39 -31.19 -4.42
N VAL A 81 -23.66 -30.11 -5.15
CA VAL A 81 -24.96 -29.87 -5.80
C VAL A 81 -25.27 -30.98 -6.81
N LEU A 82 -24.30 -31.36 -7.64
CA LEU A 82 -24.47 -32.44 -8.60
C LEU A 82 -24.73 -33.79 -7.92
N ALA A 83 -23.96 -34.11 -6.87
CA ALA A 83 -24.15 -35.33 -6.10
C ALA A 83 -25.52 -35.36 -5.38
N ALA A 84 -25.95 -34.24 -4.82
CA ALA A 84 -27.27 -34.11 -4.21
C ALA A 84 -28.40 -34.26 -5.24
N ALA A 85 -28.26 -33.67 -6.43
CA ALA A 85 -29.23 -33.80 -7.50
C ALA A 85 -29.35 -35.26 -8.00
N ILE A 86 -28.24 -35.98 -8.10
CA ILE A 86 -28.24 -37.41 -8.46
C ILE A 86 -28.81 -38.27 -7.33
N GLY A 87 -28.53 -37.94 -6.06
CA GLY A 87 -29.01 -38.66 -4.88
C GLY A 87 -30.45 -38.33 -4.43
N HIS A 88 -31.12 -37.40 -5.12
CA HIS A 88 -32.54 -37.06 -4.94
C HIS A 88 -33.39 -37.34 -6.19
N VAL A 89 -32.93 -38.29 -7.01
CA VAL A 89 -33.73 -39.02 -8.01
C VAL A 89 -33.85 -40.47 -7.57
#